data_AF-A0A813WCG3-F1
#
_entry.id   AF-A0A813WCG3-F1
#
_cell.length_a   1.000
_cell.length_b   1.000
_cell.length_c   1.000
_cell.angle_alpha   90.00
_cell.angle_beta   90.00
_cell.angle_gamma   90.00
#
_symmetry.space_group_name_H-M   'P 1'
#
loop_
_entity.id
_entity.type
_entity.pdbx_description
1 polymer ?
#
loop_
_entity_poly.entity_id
_entity_poly.type
_entity_poly.pdbx_seq_one_letter_code
_entity_poly.pdbx_strand_id
1 'polypeptide(L)'
;MPDMQLIFADQTIPRCLQKSLFLAGPSPREKDVHDWRRDALEFLQQAQYDDLTVFIPVPKERFYLKHENDPSWTYDNQIEWECRCRQIADAIVFWIPRDIQGGMPAYTTNIEFGEDLHSGKIFYGRPDNAEKCRYLDKRFEEIKQPVFTTLKSLLKYAVEQLGNGAYRENGEVFVPFFIWNSLQFQSWYTNLKQAGNRLDEAKLVHHVKFRPGYDSIFCFILSVNIWVELEQRHKSDEFIFARKDISTIVAYYRDVDDHDEIKLILVKEFRSPVNNHIGFVYELPGGSSMTAGDNDPQMTAKHEMEEETGLTVDDISRFQYVGQRQLVATLCSHQAQVYKLELNHHEYQKLLVYAQDKNVTFGVNEDSEKTYIEVVSLSNIKNTPLDFSMLGMIYQALY
;
A
#
# COMPACT_ATOMS: atom_id res chain seq x y z
N MET A 1 4.51 20.81 -25.92
CA MET A 1 4.03 19.73 -25.04
C MET A 1 5.24 19.24 -24.27
N PRO A 2 5.13 18.79 -23.00
CA PRO A 2 6.30 18.31 -22.29
C PRO A 2 6.77 17.01 -22.96
N ASP A 3 7.93 17.07 -23.59
CA ASP A 3 8.58 15.89 -24.16
C ASP A 3 8.96 14.90 -23.04
N MET A 4 9.08 13.61 -23.40
CA MET A 4 9.65 12.57 -22.53
C MET A 4 10.98 13.04 -21.92
N GLN A 5 11.10 12.96 -20.59
CA GLN A 5 12.30 13.38 -19.86
C GLN A 5 13.23 12.19 -19.63
N LEU A 6 14.49 12.30 -20.08
CA LEU A 6 15.51 11.27 -19.86
C LEU A 6 16.43 11.68 -18.72
N ILE A 7 16.61 10.79 -17.74
CA ILE A 7 17.52 10.98 -16.61
C ILE A 7 18.58 9.87 -16.64
N PHE A 8 19.82 10.26 -16.83
CA PHE A 8 20.97 9.35 -16.91
C PHE A 8 21.66 9.20 -15.55
N ALA A 9 22.50 8.17 -15.43
CA ALA A 9 23.13 7.82 -14.16
C ALA A 9 24.17 8.81 -13.63
N ASP A 10 24.61 9.74 -14.49
CA ASP A 10 25.47 10.89 -14.17
C ASP A 10 24.66 12.17 -13.88
N GLN A 11 23.33 12.07 -13.75
CA GLN A 11 22.45 13.20 -13.52
C GLN A 11 21.68 13.07 -12.21
N THR A 12 21.30 14.21 -11.63
CA THR A 12 20.51 14.25 -10.40
C THR A 12 19.08 13.78 -10.65
N ILE A 13 18.52 13.07 -9.67
CA ILE A 13 17.09 12.74 -9.62
C ILE A 13 16.27 14.05 -9.72
N PRO A 14 15.23 14.08 -10.57
CA PRO A 14 14.42 15.27 -10.76
C PRO A 14 13.63 15.61 -9.49
N ARG A 15 13.42 16.91 -9.27
CA ARG A 15 12.62 17.40 -8.13
C ARG A 15 11.12 17.20 -8.30
N CYS A 16 10.66 16.93 -9.51
CA CYS A 16 9.25 16.69 -9.80
C CYS A 16 9.11 15.51 -10.77
N LEU A 17 8.02 14.74 -10.63
CA LEU A 17 7.69 13.57 -11.44
C LEU A 17 6.17 13.48 -11.63
N GLN A 18 5.73 13.03 -12.81
CA GLN A 18 4.33 12.65 -13.07
C GLN A 18 4.19 11.13 -13.11
N LYS A 19 4.96 10.48 -13.97
CA LYS A 19 5.09 9.02 -14.08
C LYS A 19 6.51 8.69 -14.50
N SER A 20 7.05 7.58 -14.00
CA SER A 20 8.46 7.24 -14.20
C SER A 20 8.70 5.76 -14.51
N LEU A 21 9.70 5.51 -15.35
CA LEU A 21 10.11 4.19 -15.80
C LEU A 21 11.62 4.03 -15.62
N PHE A 22 12.06 2.94 -14.98
CA PHE A 22 13.48 2.57 -14.94
C PHE A 22 13.78 1.45 -15.92
N LEU A 23 14.79 1.63 -16.78
CA LEU A 23 15.20 0.64 -17.78
C LEU A 23 16.32 -0.28 -17.26
N ALA A 24 15.93 -1.29 -16.48
CA ALA A 24 16.83 -2.29 -15.92
C ALA A 24 17.16 -3.40 -16.94
N GLY A 25 18.40 -3.90 -16.90
CA GLY A 25 18.88 -4.91 -17.83
C GLY A 25 20.38 -4.82 -18.07
N PRO A 26 20.97 -5.78 -18.81
CA PRO A 26 22.37 -5.73 -19.15
C PRO A 26 22.69 -4.45 -19.94
N SER A 27 23.87 -3.90 -19.69
CA SER A 27 24.48 -2.86 -20.50
C SER A 27 25.62 -3.45 -21.33
N PRO A 28 25.84 -2.99 -22.57
CA PRO A 28 26.98 -3.39 -23.39
C PRO A 28 28.32 -3.21 -22.67
N ARG A 29 29.17 -4.26 -22.72
CA ARG A 29 30.57 -4.20 -22.23
C ARG A 29 31.54 -3.70 -23.29
N GLU A 30 31.21 -3.91 -24.56
CA GLU A 30 32.00 -3.51 -25.72
C GLU A 30 31.24 -2.44 -26.53
N LYS A 31 31.95 -1.68 -27.37
CA LYS A 31 31.39 -0.47 -28.02
C LYS A 31 30.51 -0.78 -29.23
N ASP A 32 30.74 -1.93 -29.86
CA ASP A 32 30.06 -2.45 -31.03
C ASP A 32 28.81 -3.25 -30.69
N VAL A 33 28.58 -3.53 -29.41
CA VAL A 33 27.38 -4.18 -28.91
C VAL A 33 26.26 -3.15 -28.76
N HIS A 34 25.13 -3.42 -29.42
CA HIS A 34 23.94 -2.57 -29.42
C HIS A 34 23.29 -2.47 -28.02
N ASP A 35 22.94 -1.25 -27.59
CA ASP A 35 22.19 -1.02 -26.35
C ASP A 35 20.68 -1.01 -26.65
N TRP A 36 19.99 -2.06 -26.22
CA TRP A 36 18.54 -2.26 -26.39
C TRP A 36 17.70 -1.10 -25.85
N ARG A 37 18.23 -0.28 -24.92
CA ARG A 37 17.50 0.87 -24.38
C ARG A 37 17.25 1.92 -25.46
N ARG A 38 18.04 1.96 -26.53
CA ARG A 38 17.76 2.84 -27.68
C ARG A 38 16.46 2.46 -28.37
N ASP A 39 16.26 1.17 -28.63
CA ASP A 39 15.01 0.65 -29.19
C ASP A 39 13.83 0.93 -28.25
N ALA A 40 14.05 0.84 -26.93
CA ALA A 40 13.04 1.19 -25.94
C ALA A 40 12.59 2.65 -26.05
N LEU A 41 13.55 3.58 -26.12
CA LEU A 41 13.26 5.01 -26.27
C LEU A 41 12.54 5.32 -27.59
N GLU A 42 12.93 4.68 -28.70
CA GLU A 42 12.24 4.84 -29.98
C GLU A 42 10.79 4.35 -29.91
N PHE A 43 10.52 3.21 -29.27
CA PHE A 43 9.16 2.73 -29.08
C PHE A 43 8.33 3.66 -28.20
N LEU A 44 8.90 4.17 -27.11
CA LEU A 44 8.21 5.11 -26.21
C LEU A 44 7.92 6.45 -26.90
N GLN A 45 8.85 6.96 -27.71
CA GLN A 45 8.69 8.19 -28.46
C GLN A 45 7.62 8.04 -29.56
N GLN A 46 7.62 6.94 -30.31
CA GLN A 46 6.61 6.66 -31.34
C GLN A 46 5.20 6.52 -30.76
N ALA A 47 5.09 6.02 -29.52
CA ALA A 47 3.83 5.89 -28.81
C ALA A 47 3.32 7.20 -28.17
N GLN A 48 4.09 8.29 -28.24
CA GLN A 48 3.73 9.61 -27.70
C GLN A 48 3.37 9.56 -26.21
N TYR A 49 4.17 8.84 -25.41
CA TYR A 49 4.02 8.87 -23.96
C TYR A 49 4.61 10.16 -23.36
N ASP A 50 3.89 11.26 -23.58
CA ASP A 50 4.19 12.57 -23.00
C ASP A 50 4.14 12.49 -21.46
N ASP A 51 4.89 13.36 -20.77
CA ASP A 51 5.04 13.40 -19.31
C ASP A 51 5.70 12.17 -18.66
N LEU A 52 6.29 11.26 -19.45
CA LEU A 52 7.06 10.12 -18.93
C LEU A 52 8.50 10.53 -18.61
N THR A 53 8.94 10.25 -17.39
CA THR A 53 10.36 10.29 -17.01
C THR A 53 10.99 8.91 -17.16
N VAL A 54 12.10 8.79 -17.88
CA VAL A 54 12.81 7.52 -18.08
C VAL A 54 14.19 7.59 -17.44
N PHE A 55 14.41 6.74 -16.44
CA PHE A 55 15.70 6.53 -15.80
C PHE A 55 16.53 5.51 -16.59
N ILE A 56 17.70 5.95 -17.05
CA ILE A 56 18.63 5.16 -17.86
C ILE A 56 19.90 4.91 -17.03
N PRO A 57 20.19 3.66 -16.63
CA PRO A 57 21.34 3.31 -15.79
C PRO A 57 22.65 3.26 -16.60
N VAL A 58 22.93 4.30 -17.36
CA VAL A 58 24.16 4.52 -18.13
C VAL A 58 24.45 6.02 -18.12
N PRO A 59 25.70 6.48 -17.97
CA PRO A 59 26.06 7.88 -18.16
C PRO A 59 25.67 8.40 -19.55
N LYS A 60 25.21 9.64 -19.65
CA LYS A 60 24.63 10.20 -20.88
C LYS A 60 25.56 10.12 -22.07
N GLU A 61 26.80 10.58 -21.93
CA GLU A 61 27.75 10.61 -23.04
C GLU A 61 28.14 9.20 -23.49
N ARG A 62 28.31 8.27 -22.54
CA ARG A 62 28.53 6.84 -22.83
C ARG A 62 27.35 6.25 -23.59
N PHE A 63 26.12 6.57 -23.21
CA PHE A 63 24.91 6.08 -23.88
C PHE A 63 24.86 6.50 -25.35
N TYR A 64 25.37 7.69 -25.69
CA TYR A 64 25.47 8.20 -27.06
C TYR A 64 26.84 7.97 -27.73
N LEU A 65 27.66 7.04 -27.20
CA LEU A 65 28.99 6.66 -27.73
C LEU A 65 29.99 7.81 -27.81
N LYS A 66 29.83 8.82 -26.95
CA LYS A 66 30.79 9.91 -26.77
C LYS A 66 31.72 9.57 -25.60
N HIS A 67 32.99 9.93 -25.73
CA HIS A 67 34.07 9.45 -24.86
C HIS A 67 34.59 10.53 -23.90
N GLU A 68 33.68 11.30 -23.32
CA GLU A 68 33.97 12.19 -22.21
C GLU A 68 33.17 11.67 -21.02
N ASN A 69 33.83 10.96 -20.12
CA ASN A 69 33.25 10.72 -18.80
C ASN A 69 33.42 12.01 -18.01
N ASP A 70 32.38 12.41 -17.28
CA ASP A 70 32.55 13.42 -16.23
C ASP A 70 33.65 12.93 -15.27
N PRO A 71 34.76 13.66 -15.08
CA PRO A 71 35.85 13.24 -14.22
C PRO A 71 35.46 13.12 -12.74
N SER A 72 34.30 13.64 -12.34
CA SER A 72 33.72 13.49 -11.00
C SER A 72 32.85 12.23 -10.85
N TRP A 73 32.54 11.52 -11.94
CA TRP A 73 31.74 10.30 -11.91
C TRP A 73 32.57 9.10 -11.42
N THR A 74 32.02 8.34 -10.47
CA THR A 74 32.62 7.12 -9.93
C THR A 74 31.67 5.93 -10.09
N TYR A 75 32.22 4.73 -9.97
CA TYR A 75 31.41 3.51 -9.96
C TYR A 75 30.47 3.43 -8.75
N ASP A 76 30.87 4.00 -7.60
CA ASP A 76 30.02 4.03 -6.40
C ASP A 76 28.82 4.97 -6.60
N ASN A 77 29.02 6.11 -7.27
CA ASN A 77 27.92 7.02 -7.63
C ASN A 77 26.90 6.31 -8.53
N GLN A 78 27.35 5.46 -9.46
CA GLN A 78 26.48 4.67 -10.33
C GLN A 78 25.60 3.71 -9.51
N ILE A 79 26.19 2.95 -8.59
CA ILE A 79 25.46 1.99 -7.76
C ILE A 79 24.42 2.72 -6.90
N GLU A 80 24.80 3.81 -6.24
CA GLU A 80 23.88 4.59 -5.41
C GLU A 80 22.71 5.13 -6.25
N TRP A 81 23.00 5.68 -7.42
CA TRP A 81 21.99 6.20 -8.34
C TRP A 81 21.04 5.10 -8.82
N GLU A 82 21.56 3.94 -9.23
CA GLU A 82 20.76 2.79 -9.68
C GLU A 82 19.82 2.33 -8.57
N CYS A 83 20.34 2.12 -7.36
CA CYS A 83 19.54 1.75 -6.20
C CYS A 83 18.44 2.78 -5.89
N ARG A 84 18.77 4.07 -5.91
CA ARG A 84 17.83 5.15 -5.57
C ARG A 84 16.76 5.34 -6.64
N CYS A 85 17.14 5.32 -7.92
CA CYS A 85 16.20 5.44 -9.04
C CYS A 85 15.28 4.22 -9.19
N ARG A 86 15.75 2.99 -8.89
CA ARG A 86 14.87 1.81 -8.80
C ARG A 86 13.82 1.96 -7.69
N GLN A 87 14.20 2.53 -6.54
CA GLN A 87 13.25 2.80 -5.45
C GLN A 87 12.19 3.84 -5.82
N ILE A 88 12.59 4.92 -6.51
CA ILE A 88 11.73 6.02 -6.95
C ILE A 88 10.80 5.62 -8.09
N ALA A 89 11.31 4.86 -9.07
CA ALA A 89 10.59 4.59 -10.29
C ALA A 89 9.24 3.93 -10.03
N ASP A 90 8.21 4.38 -10.75
CA ASP A 90 6.85 3.85 -10.62
C ASP A 90 6.72 2.48 -11.28
N ALA A 91 7.46 2.28 -12.37
CA ALA A 91 7.65 1.00 -13.03
C ALA A 91 9.14 0.72 -13.26
N ILE A 92 9.53 -0.54 -13.12
CA ILE A 92 10.89 -1.02 -13.43
C ILE A 92 10.76 -2.07 -14.52
N VAL A 93 11.24 -1.76 -15.72
CA VAL A 93 11.26 -2.69 -16.84
C VAL A 93 12.58 -3.42 -16.85
N PHE A 94 12.54 -4.72 -16.57
CA PHE A 94 13.65 -5.64 -16.75
C PHE A 94 13.56 -6.28 -18.13
N TRP A 95 14.31 -5.74 -19.09
CA TRP A 95 14.53 -6.41 -20.38
C TRP A 95 15.89 -7.09 -20.38
N ILE A 96 15.92 -8.41 -20.53
CA ILE A 96 17.14 -9.21 -20.35
C ILE A 96 17.49 -9.96 -21.65
N PRO A 97 18.06 -9.28 -22.66
CA PRO A 97 18.62 -9.91 -23.85
C PRO A 97 19.98 -10.52 -23.55
N ARG A 98 20.01 -11.49 -22.62
CA ARG A 98 21.27 -12.06 -22.12
C ARG A 98 22.00 -12.81 -23.22
N ASP A 99 23.22 -12.35 -23.48
CA ASP A 99 24.21 -12.99 -24.33
C ASP A 99 25.53 -13.01 -23.58
N ILE A 100 25.92 -14.19 -23.07
CA ILE A 100 27.10 -14.30 -22.21
C ILE A 100 28.37 -14.13 -23.05
N GLN A 101 28.37 -14.66 -24.27
CA GLN A 101 29.51 -14.60 -25.18
C GLN A 101 29.59 -13.25 -25.91
N GLY A 102 28.46 -12.66 -26.26
CA GLY A 102 28.34 -11.35 -26.91
C GLY A 102 28.36 -10.14 -25.97
N GLY A 103 28.90 -10.29 -24.74
CA GLY A 103 29.22 -9.16 -23.88
C GLY A 103 28.06 -8.55 -23.09
N MET A 104 26.90 -9.21 -23.00
CA MET A 104 25.74 -8.79 -22.21
C MET A 104 25.28 -9.86 -21.20
N PRO A 105 26.12 -10.26 -20.22
CA PRO A 105 25.83 -11.39 -19.34
C PRO A 105 24.79 -11.11 -18.24
N ALA A 106 24.41 -9.84 -18.00
CA ALA A 106 23.38 -9.44 -17.02
C ALA A 106 23.60 -9.95 -15.57
N TYR A 107 24.85 -9.97 -15.09
CA TYR A 107 25.15 -10.50 -13.75
C TYR A 107 24.54 -9.66 -12.62
N THR A 108 24.81 -8.35 -12.59
CA THR A 108 24.23 -7.43 -11.60
C THR A 108 22.71 -7.38 -11.68
N THR A 109 22.15 -7.43 -12.90
CA THR A 109 20.71 -7.47 -13.14
C THR A 109 20.00 -8.61 -12.40
N ASN A 110 20.65 -9.76 -12.16
CA ASN A 110 20.03 -10.83 -11.36
C ASN A 110 19.80 -10.43 -9.90
N ILE A 111 20.72 -9.66 -9.32
CA ILE A 111 20.61 -9.17 -7.95
C ILE A 111 19.51 -8.12 -7.88
N GLU A 112 19.53 -7.13 -8.77
CA GLU A 112 18.51 -6.08 -8.84
C GLU A 112 17.10 -6.65 -9.04
N PHE A 113 16.96 -7.63 -9.95
CA PHE A 113 15.69 -8.34 -10.16
C PHE A 113 15.22 -9.05 -8.88
N GLY A 114 16.12 -9.69 -8.15
CA GLY A 114 15.81 -10.36 -6.89
C GLY A 114 15.35 -9.39 -5.80
N GLU A 115 16.02 -8.25 -5.67
CA GLU A 115 15.65 -7.18 -4.73
C GLU A 115 14.27 -6.59 -5.04
N ASP A 116 13.95 -6.40 -6.32
CA ASP A 116 12.70 -5.76 -6.74
C ASP A 116 11.55 -6.73 -7.02
N LEU A 117 11.78 -8.06 -6.96
CA LEU A 117 10.80 -9.10 -7.33
C LEU A 117 9.43 -8.90 -6.66
N HIS A 118 9.45 -8.48 -5.39
CA HIS A 118 8.27 -8.27 -4.57
C HIS A 118 7.97 -6.78 -4.32
N SER A 119 8.59 -5.87 -5.08
CA SER A 119 8.32 -4.42 -4.98
C SER A 119 6.92 -4.03 -5.46
N GLY A 120 6.30 -4.88 -6.29
CA GLY A 120 5.02 -4.59 -6.93
C GLY A 120 5.11 -3.65 -8.14
N LYS A 121 6.33 -3.31 -8.58
CA LYS A 121 6.61 -2.31 -9.65
C LYS A 121 7.31 -2.90 -10.87
N ILE A 122 7.68 -4.18 -10.84
CA ILE A 122 8.52 -4.79 -11.87
C ILE A 122 7.70 -5.37 -13.03
N PHE A 123 8.23 -5.20 -14.24
CA PHE A 123 7.76 -5.80 -15.48
C PHE A 123 8.94 -6.48 -16.15
N TYR A 124 8.77 -7.72 -16.61
CA TYR A 124 9.90 -8.54 -17.04
C TYR A 124 9.69 -9.15 -18.43
N GLY A 125 10.75 -9.12 -19.22
CA GLY A 125 10.81 -9.84 -20.49
C GLY A 125 12.23 -10.12 -20.98
N ARG A 126 12.31 -11.03 -21.95
CA ARG A 126 13.56 -11.43 -22.59
C ARG A 126 13.27 -12.02 -23.98
N PRO A 127 14.16 -11.86 -24.96
CA PRO A 127 13.99 -12.52 -26.26
C PRO A 127 14.16 -14.04 -26.12
N ASP A 128 13.55 -14.81 -27.02
CA ASP A 128 13.51 -16.29 -26.92
C ASP A 128 14.87 -16.99 -26.94
N ASN A 129 15.88 -16.32 -27.50
CA ASN A 129 17.25 -16.80 -27.53
C ASN A 129 18.10 -16.37 -26.33
N ALA A 130 17.56 -15.62 -25.35
CA ALA A 130 18.33 -15.17 -24.21
C ALA A 130 18.80 -16.34 -23.32
N GLU A 131 20.08 -16.33 -22.99
CA GLU A 131 20.71 -17.43 -22.25
C GLU A 131 20.27 -17.49 -20.79
N LYS A 132 20.06 -18.70 -20.25
CA LYS A 132 19.94 -18.97 -18.80
C LYS A 132 18.90 -18.11 -18.05
N CYS A 133 17.79 -17.71 -18.70
CA CYS A 133 16.71 -16.93 -18.08
C CYS A 133 15.62 -17.77 -17.39
N ARG A 134 15.63 -19.11 -17.54
CA ARG A 134 14.59 -20.01 -17.00
C ARG A 134 14.26 -19.79 -15.52
N TYR A 135 15.26 -19.49 -14.69
CA TYR A 135 15.03 -19.24 -13.26
C TYR A 135 14.27 -17.93 -13.02
N LEU A 136 14.59 -16.87 -13.78
CA LEU A 136 13.88 -15.59 -13.70
C LEU A 136 12.43 -15.75 -14.18
N ASP A 137 12.23 -16.45 -15.30
CA ASP A 137 10.89 -16.79 -15.82
C ASP A 137 10.04 -17.47 -14.73
N LYS A 138 10.59 -18.52 -14.08
CA LYS A 138 9.88 -19.25 -13.01
C LYS A 138 9.54 -18.39 -11.80
N ARG A 139 10.48 -17.55 -11.34
CA ARG A 139 10.25 -16.65 -10.20
C ARG A 139 9.22 -15.57 -10.52
N PHE A 140 9.15 -15.09 -11.76
CA PHE A 140 8.17 -14.09 -12.19
C PHE A 140 6.77 -14.70 -12.37
N GLU A 141 6.68 -15.95 -12.87
CA GLU A 141 5.42 -16.71 -12.95
C GLU A 141 4.78 -16.92 -11.57
N GLU A 142 5.57 -17.13 -10.51
CA GLU A 142 5.08 -17.32 -9.13
C GLU A 142 4.32 -16.11 -8.58
N ILE A 143 4.68 -14.89 -9.02
CA ILE A 143 3.95 -13.67 -8.68
C ILE A 143 2.79 -13.36 -9.64
N LYS A 144 2.43 -14.34 -10.50
CA LYS A 144 1.29 -14.31 -11.44
C LYS A 144 1.31 -13.13 -12.43
N GLN A 145 2.50 -12.70 -12.84
CA GLN A 145 2.69 -11.68 -13.87
C GLN A 145 3.18 -12.27 -15.21
N PRO A 146 2.82 -11.67 -16.37
CA PRO A 146 3.19 -12.19 -17.67
C PRO A 146 4.67 -11.97 -18.01
N VAL A 147 5.33 -13.00 -18.55
CA VAL A 147 6.69 -12.89 -19.11
C VAL A 147 6.59 -12.50 -20.58
N PHE A 148 7.21 -11.38 -20.96
CA PHE A 148 7.16 -10.86 -22.33
C PHE A 148 8.35 -11.33 -23.17
N THR A 149 8.10 -11.68 -24.43
CA THR A 149 9.15 -12.11 -25.38
C THR A 149 9.60 -11.00 -26.34
N THR A 150 8.97 -9.82 -26.27
CA THR A 150 9.37 -8.65 -27.06
C THR A 150 9.43 -7.39 -26.21
N LEU A 151 10.42 -6.54 -26.45
CA LEU A 151 10.61 -5.27 -25.74
C LEU A 151 9.40 -4.33 -25.93
N LYS A 152 8.85 -4.28 -27.15
CA LYS A 152 7.71 -3.40 -27.47
C LYS A 152 6.45 -3.74 -26.66
N SER A 153 6.08 -5.02 -26.57
CA SER A 153 4.89 -5.43 -25.79
C SER A 153 5.11 -5.24 -24.29
N LEU A 154 6.32 -5.50 -23.80
CA LEU A 154 6.70 -5.24 -22.41
C LEU A 154 6.54 -3.77 -22.03
N LEU A 155 7.12 -2.86 -22.82
CA LEU A 155 7.05 -1.42 -22.57
C LEU A 155 5.63 -0.89 -22.62
N LYS A 156 4.87 -1.31 -23.64
CA LYS A 156 3.46 -0.93 -23.77
C LYS A 156 2.68 -1.32 -22.51
N TYR A 157 2.80 -2.57 -22.08
CA TYR A 157 2.10 -3.05 -20.89
C TYR A 157 2.52 -2.29 -19.64
N ALA A 158 3.83 -2.10 -19.42
CA ALA A 158 4.34 -1.38 -18.26
C ALA A 158 3.81 0.06 -18.18
N VAL A 159 3.80 0.80 -19.29
CA VAL A 159 3.30 2.19 -19.31
C VAL A 159 1.79 2.25 -19.17
N GLU A 160 1.03 1.31 -19.75
CA GLU A 160 -0.42 1.22 -19.56
C GLU A 160 -0.79 1.03 -18.08
N GLN A 161 0.01 0.29 -17.31
CA GLN A 161 -0.21 0.14 -15.87
C GLN A 161 -0.01 1.46 -15.09
N LEU A 162 0.80 2.40 -15.59
CA LEU A 162 1.00 3.70 -14.94
C LEU A 162 -0.18 4.67 -15.14
N GLY A 163 -1.03 4.43 -16.14
CA GLY A 163 -2.15 5.31 -16.48
C GLY A 163 -1.70 6.76 -16.66
N ASN A 164 -2.41 7.70 -16.02
CA ASN A 164 -2.10 9.13 -16.10
C ASN A 164 -0.97 9.58 -15.16
N GLY A 165 -0.43 8.70 -14.30
CA GLY A 165 0.50 9.09 -13.24
C GLY A 165 -0.12 10.03 -12.20
N ALA A 166 0.72 10.60 -11.34
CA ALA A 166 0.37 11.67 -10.42
C ALA A 166 1.58 12.56 -10.17
N TYR A 167 1.33 13.88 -10.22
CA TYR A 167 2.34 14.87 -9.92
C TYR A 167 2.81 14.72 -8.47
N ARG A 168 4.13 14.66 -8.30
CA ARG A 168 4.84 14.60 -7.02
C ARG A 168 6.05 15.51 -7.08
N GLU A 169 6.34 16.18 -5.98
CA GLU A 169 7.51 17.06 -5.86
C GLU A 169 8.33 16.86 -4.58
N ASN A 170 9.62 17.17 -4.66
CA ASN A 170 10.59 17.07 -3.57
C ASN A 170 10.52 15.69 -2.89
N GLY A 171 10.22 15.60 -1.59
CA GLY A 171 10.17 14.31 -0.90
C GLY A 171 9.07 13.37 -1.35
N GLU A 172 8.04 13.89 -2.04
CA GLU A 172 6.94 13.08 -2.58
C GLU A 172 7.43 12.16 -3.72
N VAL A 173 8.51 12.53 -4.42
CA VAL A 173 9.05 11.72 -5.53
C VAL A 173 9.54 10.36 -5.05
N PHE A 174 9.86 10.22 -3.76
CA PHE A 174 10.31 8.96 -3.18
C PHE A 174 9.17 8.01 -2.80
N VAL A 175 7.92 8.46 -2.87
CA VAL A 175 6.74 7.64 -2.56
C VAL A 175 6.32 6.90 -3.84
N PRO A 176 6.31 5.55 -3.84
CA PRO A 176 5.86 4.79 -5.00
C PRO A 176 4.45 5.17 -5.42
N PHE A 177 4.19 5.28 -6.72
CA PHE A 177 2.91 5.79 -7.25
C PHE A 177 1.67 5.08 -6.69
N PHE A 178 1.71 3.76 -6.53
CA PHE A 178 0.57 3.00 -5.98
C PHE A 178 0.35 3.24 -4.47
N ILE A 179 1.40 3.61 -3.73
CA ILE A 179 1.27 4.05 -2.33
C ILE A 179 0.71 5.47 -2.31
N TRP A 180 1.25 6.35 -3.16
CA TRP A 180 0.82 7.73 -3.30
C TRP A 180 -0.69 7.82 -3.54
N ASN A 181 -1.26 7.00 -4.43
CA ASN A 181 -2.70 7.02 -4.71
C ASN A 181 -3.58 6.36 -3.63
N SER A 182 -2.99 5.73 -2.61
CA SER A 182 -3.76 5.02 -1.60
C SER A 182 -4.42 5.98 -0.60
N LEU A 183 -5.66 5.68 -0.20
CA LEU A 183 -6.42 6.48 0.76
C LEU A 183 -5.67 6.62 2.10
N GLN A 184 -5.09 5.52 2.58
CA GLN A 184 -4.35 5.51 3.84
C GLN A 184 -3.09 6.38 3.83
N PHE A 185 -2.40 6.48 2.69
CA PHE A 185 -1.27 7.40 2.55
C PHE A 185 -1.76 8.85 2.52
N GLN A 186 -2.77 9.14 1.69
CA GLN A 186 -3.29 10.50 1.53
C GLN A 186 -3.91 11.06 2.81
N SER A 187 -4.58 10.22 3.62
CA SER A 187 -5.08 10.58 4.95
C SER A 187 -3.95 11.01 5.88
N TRP A 188 -2.90 10.19 6.00
CA TRP A 188 -1.72 10.54 6.82
C TRP A 188 -0.99 11.77 6.29
N TYR A 189 -0.72 11.82 4.99
CA TYR A 189 0.08 12.88 4.37
C TYR A 189 -0.62 14.25 4.41
N THR A 190 -1.94 14.27 4.27
CA THR A 190 -2.75 15.49 4.44
C THR A 190 -2.60 16.04 5.86
N ASN A 191 -2.71 15.17 6.88
CA ASN A 191 -2.54 15.57 8.28
C ASN A 191 -1.10 16.02 8.59
N LEU A 192 -0.09 15.34 8.01
CA LEU A 192 1.32 15.73 8.13
C LEU A 192 1.54 17.17 7.65
N LYS A 193 1.04 17.50 6.46
CA LYS A 193 1.14 18.85 5.88
C LYS A 193 0.34 19.89 6.67
N GLN A 194 -0.87 19.55 7.13
CA GLN A 194 -1.69 20.45 7.94
C GLN A 194 -1.02 20.78 9.28
N ALA A 195 -0.27 19.85 9.85
CA ALA A 195 0.56 20.10 11.05
C ALA A 195 1.81 20.95 10.76
N GLY A 196 2.03 21.37 9.51
CA GLY A 196 3.18 22.16 9.07
C GLY A 196 4.42 21.33 8.72
N ASN A 197 4.37 20.01 8.86
CA ASN A 197 5.51 19.14 8.60
C ASN A 197 5.66 18.84 7.10
N ARG A 198 6.88 18.48 6.68
CA ARG A 198 7.19 18.15 5.28
C ARG A 198 7.86 16.78 5.17
N LEU A 199 7.42 15.98 4.21
CA LEU A 199 8.10 14.74 3.83
C LEU A 199 9.28 15.09 2.93
N ASP A 200 10.49 14.70 3.32
CA ASP A 200 11.72 14.97 2.56
C ASP A 200 12.27 13.71 1.87
N GLU A 201 12.13 12.53 2.48
CA GLU A 201 12.45 11.26 1.83
C GLU A 201 11.51 10.13 2.30
N ALA A 202 11.32 9.12 1.47
CA ALA A 202 10.58 7.91 1.79
C ALA A 202 11.24 6.67 1.18
N LYS A 203 11.09 5.52 1.82
CA LYS A 203 11.49 4.23 1.25
C LYS A 203 10.46 3.17 1.60
N LEU A 204 9.93 2.50 0.59
CA LEU A 204 9.07 1.34 0.78
C LEU A 204 9.88 0.17 1.34
N VAL A 205 9.52 -0.22 2.56
CA VAL A 205 10.13 -1.37 3.25
C VAL A 205 9.33 -2.63 2.95
N HIS A 206 7.99 -2.54 3.04
CA HIS A 206 7.11 -3.66 2.78
C HIS A 206 5.70 -3.20 2.39
N HIS A 207 4.96 -4.05 1.69
CA HIS A 207 3.53 -3.85 1.45
C HIS A 207 2.82 -5.19 1.33
N VAL A 208 1.53 -5.20 1.65
CA VAL A 208 0.66 -6.38 1.53
C VAL A 208 -0.50 -6.05 0.60
N LYS A 209 -0.74 -6.96 -0.34
CA LYS A 209 -1.90 -6.96 -1.23
C LYS A 209 -2.59 -8.31 -1.11
N PHE A 210 -3.91 -8.30 -0.97
CA PHE A 210 -4.69 -9.54 -1.00
C PHE A 210 -5.16 -9.92 -2.41
N ARG A 211 -5.14 -8.97 -3.35
CA ARG A 211 -5.52 -9.19 -4.76
C ARG A 211 -4.46 -8.59 -5.70
N PRO A 212 -4.29 -9.09 -6.93
CA PRO A 212 -3.45 -8.42 -7.94
C PRO A 212 -3.96 -7.00 -8.27
N GLY A 213 -3.08 -6.11 -8.72
CA GLY A 213 -3.42 -4.72 -9.10
C GLY A 213 -2.83 -3.65 -8.18
N TYR A 214 -3.03 -2.38 -8.52
CA TYR A 214 -2.57 -1.24 -7.70
C TYR A 214 -3.58 -0.83 -6.61
N ASP A 215 -4.88 -1.00 -6.87
CA ASP A 215 -5.97 -0.59 -5.96
C ASP A 215 -6.22 -1.57 -4.79
N SER A 216 -5.46 -2.66 -4.74
CA SER A 216 -5.66 -3.77 -3.80
C SER A 216 -4.75 -3.71 -2.57
N ILE A 217 -4.09 -2.58 -2.33
CA ILE A 217 -3.17 -2.43 -1.21
C ILE A 217 -3.92 -2.43 0.12
N PHE A 218 -3.59 -3.42 0.95
CA PHE A 218 -4.16 -3.55 2.28
C PHE A 218 -3.38 -2.72 3.30
N CYS A 219 -2.06 -2.91 3.38
CA CYS A 219 -1.18 -2.14 4.25
C CYS A 219 0.23 -1.99 3.68
N PHE A 220 1.00 -1.06 4.24
CA PHE A 220 2.42 -0.86 3.90
C PHE A 220 3.23 -0.27 5.05
N ILE A 221 4.55 -0.38 4.90
CA ILE A 221 5.56 0.26 5.75
C ILE A 221 6.45 1.16 4.91
N LEU A 222 6.47 2.46 5.23
CA LEU A 222 7.41 3.42 4.67
C LEU A 222 8.39 3.86 5.76
N SER A 223 9.69 3.68 5.52
CA SER A 223 10.70 4.46 6.24
C SER A 223 10.63 5.89 5.75
N VAL A 224 10.68 6.87 6.64
CA VAL A 224 10.46 8.28 6.29
C VAL A 224 11.52 9.20 6.89
N ASN A 225 11.83 10.26 6.16
CA ASN A 225 12.55 11.42 6.68
C ASN A 225 11.61 12.62 6.65
N ILE A 226 11.25 13.11 7.84
CA ILE A 226 10.27 14.17 8.01
C ILE A 226 10.95 15.40 8.60
N TRP A 227 10.77 16.54 7.95
CA TRP A 227 11.02 17.85 8.56
C TRP A 227 9.87 18.19 9.51
N VAL A 228 10.19 18.35 10.80
CA VAL A 228 9.25 18.69 11.85
C VAL A 228 9.34 20.18 12.12
N GLU A 229 8.33 20.94 11.67
CA GLU A 229 8.39 22.40 11.65
C GLU A 229 8.45 22.99 13.07
N LEU A 230 7.64 22.48 14.00
CA LEU A 230 7.65 22.99 15.39
C LEU A 230 8.98 22.76 16.12
N GLU A 231 9.75 21.76 15.70
CA GLU A 231 11.02 21.39 16.33
C GLU A 231 12.25 21.82 15.52
N GLN A 232 12.05 22.31 14.28
CA GLN A 232 13.10 22.72 13.35
C GLN A 232 14.20 21.65 13.17
N ARG A 233 13.79 20.39 13.04
CA ARG A 233 14.70 19.25 12.85
C ARG A 233 14.12 18.20 11.91
N HIS A 234 14.99 17.30 11.46
CA HIS A 234 14.60 16.07 10.79
C HIS A 234 14.31 14.96 11.81
N LYS A 235 13.35 14.11 11.48
CA LYS A 235 13.11 12.81 12.10
C LYS A 235 13.23 11.75 11.01
N SER A 236 14.28 10.94 11.06
CA SER A 236 14.70 10.04 9.96
C SER A 236 14.90 8.58 10.36
N ASP A 237 14.68 8.26 11.64
CA ASP A 237 14.88 6.94 12.26
C ASP A 237 13.55 6.23 12.57
N GLU A 238 12.50 6.56 11.82
CA GLU A 238 11.14 6.01 12.03
C GLU A 238 10.51 5.51 10.74
N PHE A 239 9.45 4.73 10.92
CA PHE A 239 8.58 4.26 9.85
C PHE A 239 7.13 4.60 10.14
N ILE A 240 6.32 4.67 9.09
CA ILE A 240 4.88 4.63 9.21
C ILE A 240 4.39 3.25 8.78
N PHE A 241 3.51 2.65 9.58
CA PHE A 241 2.68 1.53 9.15
C PHE A 241 1.27 2.07 8.88
N ALA A 242 0.80 1.90 7.66
CA ALA A 242 -0.49 2.42 7.22
C ALA A 242 -1.37 1.31 6.65
N ARG A 243 -2.65 1.34 7.02
CA ARG A 243 -3.76 0.58 6.43
C ARG A 243 -4.98 1.51 6.30
N LYS A 244 -6.03 1.07 5.62
CA LYS A 244 -7.28 1.84 5.55
C LYS A 244 -7.84 2.13 6.95
N ASP A 245 -8.42 3.32 7.08
CA ASP A 245 -9.23 3.69 8.24
C ASP A 245 -10.43 2.75 8.39
N ILE A 246 -10.92 2.61 9.61
CA ILE A 246 -12.04 1.73 9.94
C ILE A 246 -13.25 2.52 10.40
N SER A 247 -14.43 1.92 10.25
CA SER A 247 -15.67 2.36 10.87
C SER A 247 -16.07 1.36 11.95
N THR A 248 -16.30 1.85 13.16
CA THR A 248 -16.55 1.01 14.33
C THR A 248 -17.84 1.44 15.02
N ILE A 249 -18.63 0.47 15.49
CA ILE A 249 -19.99 0.69 15.99
C ILE A 249 -20.09 0.31 17.46
N VAL A 250 -20.34 1.31 18.32
CA VAL A 250 -20.81 1.09 19.69
C VAL A 250 -22.31 0.80 19.64
N ALA A 251 -22.66 -0.45 19.34
CA ALA A 251 -24.03 -0.94 19.37
C ALA A 251 -24.43 -1.30 20.80
N TYR A 252 -25.50 -0.70 21.31
CA TYR A 252 -25.91 -0.87 22.69
C TYR A 252 -27.44 -0.89 22.87
N TYR A 253 -27.90 -1.56 23.92
CA TYR A 253 -29.29 -1.55 24.38
C TYR A 253 -29.34 -0.99 25.80
N ARG A 254 -30.32 -0.12 26.08
CA ARG A 254 -30.64 0.33 27.44
C ARG A 254 -31.72 -0.56 28.00
N ASP A 255 -31.37 -1.33 29.02
CA ASP A 255 -32.29 -2.22 29.70
C ASP A 255 -33.05 -1.45 30.78
N VAL A 256 -34.22 -0.92 30.39
CA VAL A 256 -35.09 -0.15 31.28
C VAL A 256 -35.63 -0.97 32.46
N ASP A 257 -35.66 -2.30 32.34
CA ASP A 257 -36.11 -3.20 33.39
C ASP A 257 -34.99 -3.53 34.39
N ASP A 258 -33.72 -3.33 34.00
CA ASP A 258 -32.51 -3.54 34.79
C ASP A 258 -31.81 -2.21 35.11
N HIS A 259 -32.53 -1.27 35.72
CA HIS A 259 -31.99 0.02 36.17
C HIS A 259 -31.27 0.86 35.09
N ASP A 260 -31.76 0.82 33.84
CA ASP A 260 -31.14 1.45 32.67
C ASP A 260 -29.71 0.92 32.38
N GLU A 261 -29.41 -0.32 32.78
CA GLU A 261 -28.13 -0.96 32.52
C GLU A 261 -27.87 -1.05 31.01
N ILE A 262 -26.66 -0.68 30.61
CA ILE A 262 -26.26 -0.71 29.20
C ILE A 262 -25.73 -2.10 28.86
N LYS A 263 -26.35 -2.75 27.87
CA LYS A 263 -25.86 -3.99 27.27
C LYS A 263 -25.19 -3.67 25.94
N LEU A 264 -23.91 -4.01 25.82
CA LEU A 264 -23.09 -3.81 24.63
C LEU A 264 -23.10 -5.08 23.77
N ILE A 265 -23.10 -4.87 22.45
CA ILE A 265 -22.88 -5.93 21.47
C ILE A 265 -21.42 -5.88 21.04
N LEU A 266 -20.73 -7.00 21.24
CA LEU A 266 -19.36 -7.21 20.81
C LEU A 266 -19.30 -8.34 19.79
N VAL A 267 -18.26 -8.31 18.98
CA VAL A 267 -17.82 -9.40 18.12
C VAL A 267 -16.64 -10.09 18.77
N LYS A 268 -16.71 -11.42 18.81
CA LYS A 268 -15.59 -12.29 19.20
C LYS A 268 -15.10 -13.04 17.99
N GLU A 269 -13.79 -13.01 17.79
CA GLU A 269 -13.17 -13.62 16.62
C GLU A 269 -11.76 -14.11 16.94
N PHE A 270 -11.31 -15.15 16.23
CA PHE A 270 -9.91 -15.53 16.27
C PHE A 270 -9.11 -14.61 15.34
N ARG A 271 -8.14 -13.89 15.89
CA ARG A 271 -7.16 -13.14 15.10
C ARG A 271 -5.75 -13.57 15.50
N SER A 272 -4.92 -13.87 14.51
CA SER A 272 -3.54 -14.35 14.75
C SER A 272 -2.65 -13.41 15.59
N PRO A 273 -2.85 -12.07 15.63
CA PRO A 273 -2.07 -11.19 16.49
C PRO A 273 -2.49 -11.18 17.97
N VAL A 274 -3.62 -11.81 18.33
CA VAL A 274 -4.13 -11.80 19.71
C VAL A 274 -3.11 -12.38 20.66
N ASN A 275 -2.75 -11.59 21.66
CA ASN A 275 -1.82 -11.98 22.71
C ASN A 275 -2.50 -11.90 24.08
N ASN A 276 -3.50 -12.75 24.30
CA ASN A 276 -4.17 -12.94 25.58
C ASN A 276 -4.37 -14.44 25.84
N HIS A 277 -4.74 -14.81 27.07
CA HIS A 277 -4.90 -16.21 27.48
C HIS A 277 -6.10 -16.94 26.84
N ILE A 278 -6.99 -16.19 26.15
CA ILE A 278 -8.20 -16.72 25.52
C ILE A 278 -7.92 -17.08 24.05
N GLY A 279 -7.05 -16.33 23.38
CA GLY A 279 -6.72 -16.50 21.97
C GLY A 279 -7.76 -15.89 21.00
N PHE A 280 -8.68 -15.07 21.52
CA PHE A 280 -9.72 -14.38 20.74
C PHE A 280 -9.69 -12.88 21.04
N VAL A 281 -10.00 -12.07 20.01
CA VAL A 281 -10.36 -10.67 20.19
C VAL A 281 -11.81 -10.58 20.67
N TYR A 282 -12.10 -9.51 21.40
CA TYR A 282 -13.44 -9.04 21.72
C TYR A 282 -13.45 -7.58 21.32
N GLU A 283 -14.17 -7.25 20.26
CA GLU A 283 -14.14 -5.93 19.64
C GLU A 283 -15.55 -5.42 19.39
N LEU A 284 -15.67 -4.12 19.19
CA LEU A 284 -16.89 -3.54 18.65
C LEU A 284 -17.04 -3.99 17.18
N PRO A 285 -18.27 -4.24 16.68
CA PRO A 285 -18.46 -4.48 15.26
C PRO A 285 -17.81 -3.38 14.42
N GLY A 286 -17.14 -3.74 13.33
CA GLY A 286 -16.50 -2.76 12.46
C GLY A 286 -15.35 -3.28 11.62
N GLY A 287 -15.05 -2.52 10.57
CA GLY A 287 -14.03 -2.88 9.61
C GLY A 287 -13.76 -1.74 8.63
N SER A 288 -13.16 -2.07 7.49
CA SER A 288 -12.77 -1.09 6.47
C SER A 288 -13.32 -1.49 5.11
N SER A 289 -13.93 -0.56 4.39
CA SER A 289 -14.42 -0.80 3.04
C SER A 289 -13.31 -1.27 2.10
N MET A 290 -13.53 -2.44 1.50
CA MET A 290 -12.68 -2.99 0.44
C MET A 290 -12.96 -2.37 -0.93
N THR A 291 -14.11 -1.72 -1.12
CA THR A 291 -14.60 -1.24 -2.42
C THR A 291 -14.04 0.15 -2.73
N ALA A 292 -13.36 0.29 -3.87
CA ALA A 292 -12.90 1.57 -4.36
C ALA A 292 -14.10 2.48 -4.69
N GLY A 293 -14.18 3.65 -4.04
CA GLY A 293 -15.22 4.65 -4.28
C GLY A 293 -16.39 4.63 -3.29
N ASP A 294 -16.53 3.58 -2.48
CA ASP A 294 -17.46 3.57 -1.34
C ASP A 294 -16.75 4.14 -0.11
N ASN A 295 -16.66 5.47 -0.09
CA ASN A 295 -15.91 6.25 0.89
C ASN A 295 -16.79 6.78 2.02
N ASP A 296 -18.08 6.41 2.09
CA ASP A 296 -18.94 6.83 3.18
C ASP A 296 -18.68 5.94 4.41
N PRO A 297 -18.04 6.48 5.47
CA PRO A 297 -17.69 5.70 6.64
C PRO A 297 -18.94 5.28 7.43
N GLN A 298 -20.06 6.01 7.31
CA GLN A 298 -21.32 5.65 7.94
C GLN A 298 -22.01 4.48 7.20
N MET A 299 -21.94 4.45 5.87
CA MET A 299 -22.37 3.29 5.08
C MET A 299 -21.50 2.07 5.40
N THR A 300 -20.19 2.26 5.52
CA THR A 300 -19.26 1.18 5.95
C THR A 300 -19.69 0.64 7.30
N ALA A 301 -19.96 1.51 8.30
CA ALA A 301 -20.44 1.09 9.61
C ALA A 301 -21.73 0.24 9.54
N LYS A 302 -22.67 0.62 8.66
CA LYS A 302 -23.90 -0.14 8.45
C LYS A 302 -23.64 -1.52 7.85
N HIS A 303 -22.79 -1.62 6.83
CA HIS A 303 -22.46 -2.90 6.20
C HIS A 303 -21.74 -3.84 7.18
N GLU A 304 -20.76 -3.33 7.94
CA GLU A 304 -20.04 -4.12 8.94
C GLU A 304 -20.97 -4.63 10.06
N MET A 305 -21.93 -3.80 10.50
CA MET A 305 -22.94 -4.24 11.48
C MET A 305 -23.76 -5.41 10.95
N GLU A 306 -24.17 -5.38 9.68
CA GLU A 306 -24.92 -6.47 9.06
C GLU A 306 -24.04 -7.72 8.85
N GLU A 307 -22.82 -7.54 8.36
CA GLU A 307 -21.88 -8.63 8.05
C GLU A 307 -21.42 -9.39 9.29
N GLU A 308 -21.08 -8.69 10.37
CA GLU A 308 -20.49 -9.31 11.56
C GLU A 308 -21.53 -9.75 12.61
N THR A 309 -22.77 -9.23 12.54
CA THR A 309 -23.83 -9.53 13.54
C THR A 309 -25.13 -10.07 12.95
N GLY A 310 -25.32 -10.02 11.62
CA GLY A 310 -26.57 -10.39 10.97
C GLY A 310 -27.76 -9.47 11.28
N LEU A 311 -27.49 -8.27 11.82
CA LEU A 311 -28.49 -7.25 12.08
C LEU A 311 -28.51 -6.19 10.96
N THR A 312 -29.54 -6.24 10.13
CA THR A 312 -29.85 -5.18 9.18
C THR A 312 -30.53 -4.01 9.90
N VAL A 313 -29.99 -2.80 9.74
CA VAL A 313 -30.59 -1.54 10.22
C VAL A 313 -30.89 -0.66 9.01
N ASP A 314 -32.16 -0.54 8.64
CA ASP A 314 -32.57 0.14 7.41
C ASP A 314 -32.21 1.64 7.43
N ASP A 315 -32.56 2.32 8.52
CA ASP A 315 -32.33 3.74 8.70
C ASP A 315 -30.88 4.04 9.12
N ILE A 316 -30.07 4.47 8.16
CA ILE A 316 -28.68 4.85 8.38
C ILE A 316 -28.51 6.03 9.36
N SER A 317 -29.52 6.90 9.50
CA SER A 317 -29.43 8.05 10.41
C SER A 317 -29.32 7.65 11.88
N ARG A 318 -29.64 6.39 12.20
CA ARG A 318 -29.46 5.82 13.54
C ARG A 318 -28.00 5.58 13.92
N PHE A 319 -27.08 5.49 12.95
CA PHE A 319 -25.65 5.41 13.21
C PHE A 319 -25.14 6.81 13.52
N GLN A 320 -25.16 7.21 14.79
CA GLN A 320 -24.80 8.56 15.20
C GLN A 320 -23.29 8.70 15.30
N TYR A 321 -22.71 9.65 14.58
CA TYR A 321 -21.27 9.93 14.63
C TYR A 321 -20.84 10.40 16.03
N VAL A 322 -19.76 9.80 16.55
CA VAL A 322 -19.17 10.10 17.85
C VAL A 322 -17.84 10.86 17.68
N GLY A 323 -16.99 10.40 16.76
CA GLY A 323 -15.69 11.02 16.52
C GLY A 323 -14.72 10.14 15.75
N GLN A 324 -13.53 10.69 15.50
CA GLN A 324 -12.47 10.04 14.74
C GLN A 324 -11.12 10.21 15.45
N ARG A 325 -10.41 9.10 15.71
CA ARG A 325 -9.10 9.10 16.40
C ARG A 325 -8.21 7.95 15.93
N GLN A 326 -6.89 8.10 16.09
CA GLN A 326 -5.95 6.99 15.94
C GLN A 326 -6.06 6.00 17.09
N LEU A 327 -5.87 4.72 16.78
CA LEU A 327 -5.93 3.64 17.77
C LEU A 327 -4.61 3.48 18.55
N VAL A 328 -3.48 3.46 17.83
CA VAL A 328 -2.12 3.31 18.40
C VAL A 328 -1.16 4.25 17.66
N ALA A 329 -1.18 5.54 18.03
CA ALA A 329 -0.57 6.62 17.25
C ALA A 329 0.94 6.47 16.97
N THR A 330 1.69 5.79 17.84
CA THR A 330 3.15 5.57 17.68
C THR A 330 3.50 4.35 16.83
N LEU A 331 2.51 3.58 16.37
CA LEU A 331 2.73 2.37 15.57
C LEU A 331 2.00 2.44 14.23
N CYS A 332 0.73 2.83 14.22
CA CYS A 332 -0.11 2.79 13.04
C CYS A 332 -0.78 4.14 12.74
N SER A 333 -0.84 4.49 11.45
CA SER A 333 -1.38 5.80 11.04
C SER A 333 -2.91 5.82 10.95
N HIS A 334 -3.55 4.66 10.77
CA HIS A 334 -4.98 4.57 10.53
C HIS A 334 -5.82 5.02 11.74
N GLN A 335 -7.01 5.51 11.43
CA GLN A 335 -7.98 6.04 12.37
C GLN A 335 -9.24 5.19 12.40
N ALA A 336 -9.92 5.20 13.53
CA ALA A 336 -11.27 4.67 13.67
C ALA A 336 -12.27 5.81 13.67
N GLN A 337 -13.31 5.68 12.84
CA GLN A 337 -14.51 6.51 12.86
C GLN A 337 -15.56 5.79 13.69
N VAL A 338 -15.92 6.40 14.81
CA VAL A 338 -16.77 5.78 15.82
C VAL A 338 -18.20 6.27 15.62
N TYR A 339 -19.11 5.32 15.55
CA TYR A 339 -20.55 5.54 15.55
C TYR A 339 -21.16 4.87 16.77
N LYS A 340 -22.26 5.42 17.28
CA LYS A 340 -23.09 4.74 18.26
C LYS A 340 -24.44 4.39 17.66
N LEU A 341 -24.97 3.24 18.04
CA LEU A 341 -26.24 2.72 17.59
C LEU A 341 -27.02 2.21 18.80
N GLU A 342 -28.08 2.93 19.17
CA GLU A 342 -29.02 2.45 20.18
C GLU A 342 -30.00 1.47 19.54
N LEU A 343 -29.99 0.24 20.03
CA LEU A 343 -30.84 -0.85 19.58
C LEU A 343 -32.23 -0.71 20.17
N ASN A 344 -33.25 -1.05 19.40
CA ASN A 344 -34.57 -1.28 19.95
C ASN A 344 -34.66 -2.67 20.58
N HIS A 345 -35.72 -2.91 21.36
CA HIS A 345 -35.90 -4.17 22.07
C HIS A 345 -35.91 -5.39 21.14
N HIS A 346 -36.54 -5.29 19.96
CA HIS A 346 -36.62 -6.42 19.03
C HIS A 346 -35.24 -6.79 18.46
N GLU A 347 -34.45 -5.78 18.07
CA GLU A 347 -33.09 -5.96 17.57
C GLU A 347 -32.17 -6.55 18.64
N TYR A 348 -32.25 -6.04 19.87
CA TYR A 348 -31.51 -6.57 21.01
C TYR A 348 -31.85 -8.04 21.30
N GLN A 349 -33.14 -8.38 21.35
CA GLN A 349 -33.57 -9.77 21.58
C GLN A 349 -33.08 -10.72 20.48
N LYS A 350 -33.09 -10.28 19.21
CA LYS A 350 -32.54 -11.06 18.09
C LYS A 350 -31.05 -11.36 18.31
N LEU A 351 -30.25 -10.34 18.62
CA LEU A 351 -28.82 -10.50 18.87
C LEU A 351 -28.52 -11.33 20.13
N LEU A 352 -29.36 -11.22 21.17
CA LEU A 352 -29.25 -12.04 22.38
C LEU A 352 -29.46 -13.52 22.08
N VAL A 353 -30.43 -13.86 21.22
CA VAL A 353 -30.63 -15.25 20.75
C VAL A 353 -29.40 -15.75 20.02
N TYR A 354 -28.81 -14.94 19.14
CA TYR A 354 -27.60 -15.33 18.41
C TYR A 354 -26.40 -15.52 19.35
N ALA A 355 -26.22 -14.66 20.35
CA ALA A 355 -25.14 -14.79 21.33
C ALA A 355 -25.24 -16.07 22.19
N GLN A 356 -26.45 -16.62 22.35
CA GLN A 356 -26.67 -17.86 23.11
C GLN A 356 -26.38 -19.12 22.29
N ASP A 357 -26.46 -19.07 20.96
CA ASP A 357 -26.19 -20.20 20.09
C ASP A 357 -24.77 -20.15 19.51
N LYS A 358 -23.87 -20.95 20.09
CA LYS A 358 -22.47 -21.06 19.64
C LYS A 358 -22.28 -21.63 18.24
N ASN A 359 -23.35 -22.15 17.61
CA ASN A 359 -23.30 -22.63 16.23
C ASN A 359 -23.65 -21.53 15.22
N VAL A 360 -24.18 -20.40 15.69
CA VAL A 360 -24.44 -19.24 14.84
C VAL A 360 -23.15 -18.44 14.71
N THR A 361 -22.71 -18.26 13.48
CA THR A 361 -21.52 -17.48 13.11
C THR A 361 -21.86 -16.53 11.98
N PHE A 362 -21.19 -15.38 11.95
CA PHE A 362 -21.27 -14.40 10.87
C PHE A 362 -19.87 -14.13 10.27
N GLY A 363 -19.74 -13.08 9.46
CA GLY A 363 -18.54 -12.79 8.68
C GLY A 363 -18.50 -13.49 7.31
N VAL A 364 -17.40 -13.31 6.58
CA VAL A 364 -17.23 -13.81 5.21
C VAL A 364 -16.52 -15.17 5.21
N ASN A 365 -17.28 -16.24 5.00
CA ASN A 365 -16.75 -17.61 5.00
C ASN A 365 -15.67 -17.83 3.92
N GLU A 366 -15.81 -17.20 2.76
CA GLU A 366 -14.84 -17.25 1.66
C GLU A 366 -13.46 -16.71 2.07
N ASP A 367 -13.45 -15.75 2.98
CA ASP A 367 -12.25 -15.12 3.53
C ASP A 367 -11.81 -15.79 4.85
N SER A 368 -12.41 -16.95 5.19
CA SER A 368 -12.19 -17.71 6.44
C SER A 368 -12.53 -16.98 7.73
N GLU A 369 -13.24 -15.85 7.63
CA GLU A 369 -13.67 -15.05 8.77
C GLU A 369 -14.87 -15.68 9.47
N LYS A 370 -14.83 -15.69 10.80
CA LYS A 370 -15.88 -16.27 11.65
C LYS A 370 -16.05 -15.47 12.92
N THR A 371 -17.13 -14.70 12.97
CA THR A 371 -17.49 -13.87 14.12
C THR A 371 -18.58 -14.53 14.95
N TYR A 372 -18.51 -14.31 16.27
CA TYR A 372 -19.51 -14.70 17.25
C TYR A 372 -20.00 -13.47 17.98
N ILE A 373 -21.30 -13.38 18.27
CA ILE A 373 -21.84 -12.27 19.05
C ILE A 373 -21.64 -12.54 20.53
N GLU A 374 -21.15 -11.54 21.26
CA GLU A 374 -21.06 -11.53 22.71
C GLU A 374 -21.83 -10.31 23.26
N VAL A 375 -22.73 -10.56 24.21
CA VAL A 375 -23.49 -9.49 24.88
C VAL A 375 -22.88 -9.25 26.26
N VAL A 376 -22.40 -8.04 26.50
CA VAL A 376 -21.68 -7.66 27.72
C VAL A 376 -22.38 -6.51 28.42
N SER A 377 -22.61 -6.65 29.73
CA SER A 377 -23.11 -5.53 30.55
C SER A 377 -21.99 -4.52 30.79
N LEU A 378 -22.27 -3.23 30.64
CA LEU A 378 -21.29 -2.16 30.82
C LEU A 378 -20.69 -2.18 32.24
N SER A 379 -21.49 -2.51 33.25
CA SER A 379 -21.03 -2.73 34.63
C SER A 379 -19.95 -3.81 34.77
N ASN A 380 -19.91 -4.79 33.85
CA ASN A 380 -18.98 -5.91 33.83
C ASN A 380 -17.86 -5.76 32.78
N ILE A 381 -17.79 -4.64 32.06
CA ILE A 381 -16.88 -4.45 30.92
C ILE A 381 -15.40 -4.67 31.27
N LYS A 382 -15.01 -4.39 32.52
CA LYS A 382 -13.63 -4.55 33.02
C LYS A 382 -13.17 -6.01 33.06
N ASN A 383 -14.10 -6.97 33.07
CA ASN A 383 -13.81 -8.39 33.07
C ASN A 383 -13.83 -8.99 31.65
N THR A 384 -14.19 -8.20 30.65
CA THR A 384 -14.14 -8.58 29.24
C THR A 384 -12.74 -8.26 28.70
N PRO A 385 -12.11 -9.15 27.92
CA PRO A 385 -10.74 -8.98 27.40
C PRO A 385 -10.68 -7.99 26.20
N LEU A 386 -11.34 -6.85 26.32
CA LEU A 386 -11.26 -5.73 25.37
C LEU A 386 -9.88 -5.08 25.45
N ASP A 387 -9.35 -4.65 24.31
CA ASP A 387 -8.16 -3.79 24.32
C ASP A 387 -8.48 -2.35 24.75
N PHE A 388 -7.43 -1.58 25.04
CA PHE A 388 -7.59 -0.19 25.50
C PHE A 388 -8.23 0.74 24.47
N SER A 389 -8.05 0.47 23.17
CA SER A 389 -8.66 1.27 22.11
C SER A 389 -10.17 1.05 22.06
N MET A 390 -10.62 -0.20 22.19
CA MET A 390 -12.04 -0.55 22.27
C MET A 390 -12.70 0.06 23.50
N LEU A 391 -12.06 -0.04 24.67
CA LEU A 391 -12.53 0.63 25.89
C LEU A 391 -12.64 2.14 25.67
N GLY A 392 -11.62 2.78 25.11
CA GLY A 392 -11.63 4.22 24.83
C GLY A 392 -12.79 4.66 23.92
N MET A 393 -13.08 3.88 22.87
CA MET A 393 -14.20 4.15 21.95
C MET A 393 -15.56 4.01 22.65
N ILE A 394 -15.74 2.97 23.46
CA ILE A 394 -16.96 2.77 24.25
C ILE A 394 -17.18 3.92 25.22
N TYR A 395 -16.14 4.32 25.94
CA TYR A 395 -16.22 5.45 26.87
C TYR A 395 -16.58 6.76 26.15
N GLN A 396 -15.93 7.06 25.02
CA GLN A 396 -16.21 8.28 24.24
C GLN A 396 -17.64 8.32 23.67
N ALA A 397 -18.23 7.16 23.37
CA ALA A 397 -19.58 7.08 22.81
C ALA A 397 -20.69 7.25 23.85
N LEU A 398 -20.43 6.80 25.09
CA LEU A 398 -21.44 6.71 26.15
C LEU A 398 -21.33 7.79 27.24
N TYR A 399 -20.18 8.48 27.33
CA TYR A 399 -19.88 9.55 28.29
C TYR A 399 -19.22 10.74 27.59
#